data_AF-A0A924GE63-F1
#
_entry.id   AF-A0A924GE63-F1
#
_cell.length_a   1.000
_cell.length_b   1.000
_cell.length_c   1.000
_cell.angle_alpha   90.00
_cell.angle_beta   90.00
_cell.angle_gamma   90.00
#
_symmetry.space_group_name_H-M   'P 1'
#
loop_
_entity.id
_entity.type
_entity.pdbx_description
1 polymer ?
#
loop_
_entity_poly.entity_id
_entity_poly.type
_entity_poly.pdbx_seq_one_letter_code
_entity_poly.pdbx_strand_id
1 'polypeptide(L)'
;MPRPPKPGGAVFEPRSYTDNRKKFGLTSSRLTTGPITSPQQAAAELQHSLSNKIREHLIDIGGDMKSFCAARELPLGLSYERFYRIANGSTMMALTDLMFWTRVIPHFSDHITATMLRLQDSEKDLASEDDIPQTTVLDRQGSVLPDEK
;
A
#
# COMPACT_ATOMS: atom_id res chain seq x y z
N MET A 1 22.81 28.86 7.50
CA MET A 1 22.20 27.70 8.21
C MET A 1 20.90 27.34 7.49
N PRO A 2 20.63 26.05 7.20
CA PRO A 2 19.35 25.62 6.63
C PRO A 2 18.21 25.99 7.60
N ARG A 3 17.10 26.53 7.10
CA ARG A 3 15.97 26.89 7.96
C ARG A 3 15.34 25.61 8.53
N PRO A 4 14.95 25.60 9.82
CA PRO A 4 14.17 24.50 10.37
C PRO A 4 12.85 24.38 9.58
N PRO A 5 12.39 23.16 9.29
CA PRO A 5 11.12 22.94 8.59
C PRO A 5 9.98 23.59 9.36
N LYS A 6 9.02 24.19 8.63
CA LYS A 6 7.84 24.81 9.25
C LYS A 6 7.10 23.78 10.12
N PRO A 7 6.72 24.12 11.36
CA PRO A 7 5.82 23.29 12.15
C PRO A 7 4.51 23.08 11.37
N GLY A 8 4.06 21.84 11.21
CA GLY A 8 2.82 21.51 10.49
C GLY A 8 2.99 20.74 9.18
N GLY A 9 4.15 20.16 8.90
CA GLY A 9 4.24 19.11 7.87
C GLY A 9 3.25 18.00 8.19
N ALA A 10 2.42 17.60 7.22
CA ALA A 10 1.42 16.55 7.42
C ALA A 10 2.12 15.27 7.89
N VAL A 11 1.86 14.88 9.14
CA VAL A 11 2.38 13.63 9.69
C VAL A 11 1.59 12.50 9.04
N PHE A 12 2.24 11.78 8.13
CA PHE A 12 1.64 10.63 7.48
C PHE A 12 1.67 9.43 8.43
N GLU A 13 0.49 9.01 8.88
CA GLU A 13 0.27 7.78 9.65
C GLU A 13 -0.39 6.73 8.73
N PRO A 14 0.33 5.71 8.22
CA PRO A 14 -0.24 4.68 7.34
C PRO A 14 -1.55 4.07 7.81
N ARG A 15 -1.67 3.80 9.11
CA ARG A 15 -2.89 3.23 9.70
C ARG A 15 -4.10 4.16 9.65
N SER A 16 -3.96 5.43 9.30
CA SER A 16 -5.11 6.33 9.11
C SER A 16 -5.89 5.99 7.83
N TYR A 17 -5.30 5.23 6.91
CA TYR A 17 -5.89 4.79 5.65
C TYR A 17 -6.54 3.40 5.76
N THR A 18 -6.86 2.93 6.96
CA THR A 18 -7.60 1.68 7.16
C THR A 18 -8.85 1.90 7.98
N ASP A 19 -9.90 1.16 7.65
CA ASP A 19 -11.16 1.14 8.39
C ASP A 19 -10.97 0.63 9.82
N ASN A 20 -9.98 -0.24 10.05
CA ASN A 20 -9.66 -0.76 11.37
C ASN A 20 -8.16 -0.72 11.65
N ARG A 21 -7.75 0.31 12.38
CA ARG A 21 -6.35 0.55 12.80
C ARG A 21 -5.71 -0.65 13.51
N LYS A 22 -6.48 -1.47 14.22
CA LYS A 22 -5.96 -2.64 14.94
C LYS A 22 -5.58 -3.79 14.01
N LYS A 23 -6.06 -3.81 12.76
CA LYS A 23 -5.71 -4.85 11.79
C LYS A 23 -4.41 -4.57 11.04
N PHE A 24 -3.87 -3.35 11.13
CA PHE A 24 -2.67 -2.97 10.38
C PHE A 24 -1.48 -3.89 10.73
N GLY A 25 -0.88 -4.53 9.73
CA GLY A 25 0.24 -5.46 9.90
C GLY A 25 -0.10 -6.80 10.55
N LEU A 26 -1.38 -7.04 10.89
CA LEU A 26 -1.83 -8.25 11.57
C LEU A 26 -2.66 -9.18 10.69
N THR A 27 -3.02 -8.74 9.48
CA THR A 27 -3.86 -9.49 8.55
C THR A 27 -3.21 -9.56 7.18
N SER A 28 -3.55 -10.59 6.40
CA SER A 28 -3.17 -10.69 4.98
C SER A 28 -4.17 -10.00 4.04
N SER A 29 -5.34 -9.58 4.56
CA SER A 29 -6.35 -8.83 3.81
C SER A 29 -5.92 -7.39 3.54
N ARG A 30 -6.38 -6.82 2.42
CA ARG A 30 -6.20 -5.40 2.11
C ARG A 30 -6.73 -4.48 3.22
N LEU A 31 -6.13 -3.29 3.33
CA LEU A 31 -6.52 -2.28 4.34
C LEU A 31 -7.90 -1.67 4.11
N THR A 32 -8.27 -1.52 2.83
CA THR A 32 -9.53 -0.91 2.39
C THR A 32 -10.19 -1.78 1.35
N THR A 33 -11.52 -1.75 1.33
CA THR A 33 -12.29 -2.30 0.20
C THR A 33 -12.36 -1.25 -0.91
N GLY A 34 -12.16 -1.67 -2.16
CA GLY A 34 -12.26 -0.80 -3.33
C GLY A 34 -10.92 -0.30 -3.90
N PRO A 35 -11.01 0.66 -4.84
CA PRO A 35 -9.86 1.19 -5.56
C PRO A 35 -8.91 1.98 -4.65
N ILE A 36 -7.63 1.99 -5.01
CA ILE A 36 -6.64 2.86 -4.39
C ILE A 36 -6.77 4.22 -5.06
N THR A 37 -7.07 5.26 -4.28
CA THR A 37 -7.37 6.59 -4.82
C THR A 37 -6.25 7.61 -4.60
N SER A 38 -5.19 7.23 -3.87
CA SER A 38 -4.06 8.11 -3.60
C SER A 38 -2.74 7.36 -3.41
N PRO A 39 -1.60 7.98 -3.74
CA PRO A 39 -0.28 7.41 -3.47
C PRO A 39 -0.05 7.09 -1.98
N GLN A 40 -0.65 7.88 -1.08
CA GLN A 40 -0.58 7.65 0.37
C GLN A 40 -1.30 6.36 0.76
N GLN A 41 -2.47 6.08 0.16
CA GLN A 41 -3.17 4.82 0.38
C GLN A 41 -2.37 3.63 -0.18
N ALA A 42 -1.76 3.77 -1.37
CA ALA A 42 -0.86 2.76 -1.92
C ALA A 42 0.32 2.48 -0.99
N ALA A 43 0.96 3.53 -0.47
CA ALA A 43 2.06 3.41 0.48
C ALA A 43 1.63 2.73 1.80
N ALA A 44 0.41 3.02 2.28
CA ALA A 44 -0.14 2.37 3.46
C ALA A 44 -0.40 0.87 3.23
N GLU A 45 -0.98 0.50 2.08
CA GLU A 45 -1.20 -0.89 1.67
C GLU A 45 0.13 -1.66 1.51
N LEU A 46 1.15 -1.03 0.92
CA LEU A 46 2.49 -1.58 0.85
C LEU A 46 3.03 -1.84 2.26
N GLN A 47 3.08 -0.82 3.12
CA GLN A 47 3.61 -0.98 4.47
C GLN A 47 2.83 -2.02 5.29
N HIS A 48 1.51 -2.11 5.10
CA HIS A 48 0.68 -3.14 5.71
C HIS A 48 1.14 -4.54 5.30
N SER A 49 1.27 -4.79 4.00
CA SER A 49 1.76 -6.05 3.44
C SER A 49 3.15 -6.41 3.96
N LEU A 50 4.07 -5.44 4.01
CA LEU A 50 5.43 -5.65 4.52
C LEU A 50 5.44 -5.94 6.02
N SER A 51 4.65 -5.22 6.81
CA SER A 51 4.54 -5.44 8.25
C SER A 51 3.97 -6.83 8.56
N ASN A 52 2.97 -7.27 7.79
CA ASN A 52 2.43 -8.62 7.91
C ASN A 52 3.49 -9.68 7.56
N LYS A 53 4.27 -9.48 6.49
CA LYS A 53 5.35 -10.40 6.11
C LYS A 53 6.45 -10.51 7.19
N ILE A 54 6.80 -9.39 7.82
CA ILE A 54 7.72 -9.38 8.96
C ILE A 54 7.14 -10.20 10.11
N ARG A 55 5.87 -9.96 10.47
CA ARG A 55 5.19 -10.71 11.53
C ARG A 55 5.15 -12.21 11.26
N GLU A 56 4.80 -12.62 10.03
CA GLU A 56 4.79 -14.02 9.62
C GLU A 56 6.17 -14.66 9.78
N HIS A 57 7.23 -14.00 9.28
CA HIS A 57 8.59 -14.51 9.44
C HIS A 57 8.98 -14.69 10.91
N LEU A 58 8.62 -13.74 11.79
CA LEU A 58 8.92 -13.85 13.22
C LEU A 58 8.20 -15.02 13.87
N ILE A 59 6.96 -15.30 13.46
CA ILE A 59 6.20 -16.49 13.92
C ILE A 59 6.87 -17.77 13.41
N ASP A 60 7.30 -17.81 12.14
CA ASP A 60 7.94 -18.99 11.54
C ASP A 60 9.23 -19.39 12.28
N ILE A 61 9.98 -18.40 12.81
CA ILE A 61 11.17 -18.64 13.64
C ILE A 61 10.85 -18.83 15.13
N GLY A 62 9.57 -18.94 15.49
CA GLY A 62 9.11 -19.21 16.86
C GLY A 62 9.22 -18.03 17.83
N GLY A 63 9.20 -16.79 17.33
CA GLY A 63 9.40 -15.59 18.13
C GLY A 63 8.39 -14.48 17.89
N ASP A 64 8.64 -13.35 18.55
CA ASP A 64 7.93 -12.09 18.35
C ASP A 64 8.92 -10.94 18.13
N MET A 65 8.42 -9.75 17.79
CA MET A 65 9.27 -8.58 17.51
C MET A 65 10.15 -8.20 18.70
N LYS A 66 9.63 -8.34 19.92
CA LYS A 66 10.32 -7.95 21.15
C LYS A 66 11.50 -8.88 21.42
N SER A 67 11.24 -10.17 21.36
CA SER A 67 12.20 -11.26 21.53
C SER A 67 13.28 -11.20 20.46
N PHE A 68 12.88 -10.97 19.20
CA PHE A 68 13.80 -10.79 18.08
C PHE A 68 14.76 -9.61 18.29
N CYS A 69 14.25 -8.46 18.72
CA CYS A 69 15.08 -7.28 18.98
C CYS A 69 15.99 -7.46 20.20
N ALA A 70 15.52 -8.17 21.24
CA ALA A 70 16.33 -8.45 22.43
C ALA A 70 17.49 -9.42 22.14
N ALA A 71 17.30 -10.33 21.19
CA ALA A 71 18.30 -11.34 20.83
C ALA A 71 19.37 -10.84 19.84
N ARG A 72 19.29 -9.59 19.36
CA ARG A 72 20.15 -9.08 18.29
C ARG A 72 20.67 -7.69 18.58
N GLU A 73 21.90 -7.44 18.15
CA GLU A 73 22.42 -6.08 18.08
C GLU A 73 21.78 -5.37 16.87
N LEU A 74 21.01 -4.31 17.16
CA LEU A 74 20.33 -3.53 16.13
C LEU A 74 21.24 -2.38 15.65
N PRO A 75 21.24 -2.07 14.33
CA PRO A 75 21.89 -0.87 13.82
C PRO A 75 21.40 0.40 14.52
N LEU A 76 22.28 1.40 14.58
CA LEU A 76 22.00 2.69 15.22
C LEU A 76 20.76 3.35 14.61
N GLY A 77 19.81 3.74 15.46
CA GLY A 77 18.52 4.31 15.06
C GLY A 77 17.40 3.30 14.83
N LEU A 78 17.69 1.99 14.85
CA LEU A 78 16.67 0.93 14.91
C LEU A 78 16.46 0.51 16.36
N SER A 79 15.20 0.36 16.76
CA SER A 79 14.82 -0.11 18.09
C SER A 79 13.53 -0.90 18.02
N TYR A 80 13.24 -1.66 19.08
CA TYR A 80 11.97 -2.34 19.23
C TYR A 80 10.78 -1.38 19.10
N GLU A 81 10.83 -0.23 19.75
CA GLU A 81 9.77 0.79 19.73
C GLU A 81 9.55 1.33 18.32
N ARG A 82 10.63 1.55 17.57
CA ARG A 82 10.56 1.95 16.16
C ARG A 82 9.85 0.89 15.33
N PHE A 83 10.28 -0.37 15.41
CA PHE A 83 9.64 -1.45 14.66
C PHE A 83 8.20 -1.69 15.08
N TYR A 84 7.88 -1.56 16.37
CA TYR A 84 6.51 -1.64 16.86
C TYR A 84 5.62 -0.54 16.25
N ARG A 85 6.12 0.70 16.17
CA ARG A 85 5.40 1.82 15.54
C ARG A 85 5.24 1.66 14.02
N ILE A 86 6.22 1.07 13.35
CA ILE A 86 6.13 0.73 11.93
C ILE A 86 5.08 -0.37 11.73
N ALA A 87 5.16 -1.45 12.51
CA ALA A 87 4.30 -2.62 12.40
C ALA A 87 2.83 -2.28 12.68
N ASN A 88 2.55 -1.32 13.57
CA ASN A 88 1.19 -0.84 13.84
C ASN A 88 0.74 0.33 12.94
N GLY A 89 1.59 0.77 12.01
CA GLY A 89 1.29 1.83 11.05
C GLY A 89 1.17 3.24 11.63
N SER A 90 1.67 3.49 12.85
CA SER A 90 1.73 4.85 13.44
C SER A 90 2.94 5.67 12.96
N THR A 91 3.83 5.05 12.19
CA THR A 91 5.00 5.69 11.60
C THR A 91 5.36 5.02 10.29
N MET A 92 5.88 5.82 9.37
CA MET A 92 6.38 5.32 8.10
C MET A 92 7.62 4.47 8.24
N MET A 93 7.63 3.37 7.48
CA MET A 93 8.84 2.61 7.21
C MET A 93 9.75 3.46 6.31
N ALA A 94 10.99 3.67 6.76
CA ALA A 94 12.02 4.34 5.98
C ALA A 94 12.79 3.33 5.12
N LEU A 95 13.50 3.82 4.11
CA LEU A 95 14.34 2.97 3.25
C LEU A 95 15.39 2.19 4.05
N THR A 96 15.95 2.78 5.11
CA THR A 96 16.89 2.09 6.01
C THR A 96 16.26 0.90 6.72
N ASP A 97 14.99 0.98 7.10
CA ASP A 97 14.26 -0.13 7.72
C ASP A 97 14.06 -1.25 6.69
N LEU A 98 13.72 -0.91 5.44
CA LEU A 98 13.60 -1.88 4.34
C LEU A 98 14.93 -2.61 4.11
N MET A 99 16.04 -1.87 4.03
CA MET A 99 17.38 -2.46 3.84
C MET A 99 17.81 -3.37 5.00
N PHE A 100 17.32 -3.11 6.21
CA PHE A 100 17.51 -4.02 7.33
C PHE A 100 16.71 -5.31 7.12
N TRP A 101 15.41 -5.20 6.84
CA TRP A 101 14.54 -6.37 6.69
C TRP A 101 14.88 -7.25 5.48
N THR A 102 15.40 -6.68 4.39
CA THR A 102 15.88 -7.48 3.24
C THR A 102 17.07 -8.38 3.56
N ARG A 103 17.87 -8.03 4.58
CA ARG A 103 18.98 -8.87 5.06
C ARG A 103 18.52 -9.93 6.06
N VAL A 104 17.39 -9.69 6.73
CA VAL A 104 16.86 -10.57 7.77
C VAL A 104 15.94 -11.64 7.18
N ILE A 105 15.06 -11.24 6.27
CA ILE A 105 13.97 -12.08 5.77
C ILE A 105 14.32 -12.55 4.35
N PRO A 106 14.40 -13.88 4.11
CA PRO A 106 14.58 -14.40 2.76
C PRO A 106 13.49 -13.92 1.80
N HIS A 107 13.87 -13.58 0.57
CA HIS A 107 12.96 -13.13 -0.50
C HIS A 107 12.12 -11.89 -0.18
N PHE A 108 12.52 -11.09 0.80
CA PHE A 108 11.76 -9.89 1.17
C PHE A 108 11.77 -8.83 0.07
N SER A 109 12.86 -8.71 -0.69
CA SER A 109 12.94 -7.86 -1.90
C SER A 109 11.90 -8.25 -2.94
N ASP A 110 11.74 -9.55 -3.16
CA ASP A 110 10.83 -10.09 -4.17
C ASP A 110 9.38 -9.76 -3.76
N HIS A 111 9.08 -9.89 -2.46
CA HIS A 111 7.79 -9.51 -1.89
C HIS A 111 7.50 -8.01 -2.01
N ILE A 112 8.50 -7.14 -1.80
CA ILE A 112 8.37 -5.69 -2.00
C ILE A 112 8.02 -5.41 -3.47
N THR A 113 8.81 -5.92 -4.41
CA THR A 113 8.59 -5.71 -5.85
C THR A 113 7.23 -6.22 -6.29
N ALA A 114 6.86 -7.45 -5.92
CA ALA A 114 5.56 -8.03 -6.27
C ALA A 114 4.39 -7.22 -5.69
N THR A 115 4.53 -6.71 -4.46
CA THR A 115 3.50 -5.86 -3.86
C THR A 115 3.40 -4.52 -4.58
N MET A 116 4.51 -3.88 -4.92
CA MET A 116 4.50 -2.60 -5.65
C MET A 116 3.87 -2.72 -7.04
N LEU A 117 4.21 -3.77 -7.80
CA LEU A 117 3.62 -4.02 -9.13
C LEU A 117 2.10 -4.21 -9.04
N ARG A 118 1.64 -5.04 -8.09
CA ARG A 118 0.21 -5.25 -7.84
C ARG A 118 -0.54 -3.96 -7.50
N LEU A 119 0.09 -3.06 -6.74
CA LEU A 119 -0.52 -1.77 -6.38
C LEU A 119 -0.57 -0.82 -7.57
N GLN A 120 0.41 -0.87 -8.48
CA GLN A 120 0.41 -0.07 -9.72
C GLN A 120 -0.64 -0.55 -10.72
N ASP A 121 -0.81 -1.86 -10.89
CA ASP A 121 -1.79 -2.38 -11.84
C ASP A 121 -3.24 -2.13 -11.35
N SER A 122 -3.44 -2.06 -10.04
CA SER A 122 -4.74 -1.65 -9.44
C SER A 122 -5.15 -0.20 -9.81
N GLU A 123 -4.21 0.66 -10.22
CA GLU A 123 -4.50 2.02 -10.70
C GLU A 123 -4.88 2.04 -12.19
N LYS A 124 -4.36 1.10 -12.99
CA LYS A 124 -4.61 1.06 -14.44
C LYS A 124 -6.02 0.60 -14.79
N ASP A 125 -6.59 -0.29 -13.99
CA ASP A 125 -7.96 -0.81 -14.19
C ASP A 125 -9.05 0.27 -14.05
N LEU A 126 -8.74 1.42 -13.44
CA LEU A 126 -9.66 2.56 -13.33
C LEU A 126 -9.52 3.57 -14.48
N ALA A 127 -8.37 3.58 -15.17
CA ALA A 127 -8.08 4.54 -16.22
C ALA A 127 -8.65 4.13 -17.60
N SER A 128 -9.13 2.89 -17.73
CA SER A 128 -9.62 2.32 -18.99
C SER A 128 -11.14 2.39 -19.17
N GLU A 129 -11.91 2.79 -18.15
CA GLU A 129 -13.38 2.87 -18.25
C GLU A 129 -13.90 4.16 -18.90
N ASP A 130 -13.07 5.21 -19.03
CA ASP A 130 -13.46 6.48 -19.66
C ASP A 130 -13.26 6.51 -21.20
N ASP A 131 -12.78 5.42 -21.81
CA ASP A 131 -12.50 5.32 -23.25
C ASP A 131 -13.58 4.51 -24.01
N ILE A 132 -14.86 4.71 -23.65
CA ILE A 132 -15.98 4.22 -24.47
C ILE A 132 -16.12 5.15 -25.68
N PRO A 133 -15.85 4.70 -26.93
CA PRO A 133 -16.13 5.52 -28.10
C PRO A 133 -17.62 5.83 -28.13
N GLN A 134 -17.97 7.12 -28.09
CA GLN A 134 -19.34 7.57 -28.30
C GLN A 134 -19.84 7.00 -29.62
N THR A 135 -20.69 5.97 -29.52
CA THR A 135 -21.31 5.36 -30.68
C THR A 135 -22.18 6.43 -31.32
N THR A 136 -21.73 6.94 -32.46
CA THR A 136 -22.44 7.94 -33.24
C THR A 136 -23.77 7.31 -33.66
N VAL A 137 -24.86 7.74 -33.02
CA VAL A 137 -26.22 7.34 -33.40
C VAL A 137 -26.48 7.95 -34.77
N LEU A 138 -26.25 7.17 -35.83
CA LEU A 138 -26.66 7.53 -37.18
C LEU A 138 -28.18 7.48 -37.26
N ASP A 139 -28.75 8.67 -37.24
CA ASP A 139 -30.16 9.00 -37.44
C ASP A 139 -30.63 8.43 -38.78
N ARG A 140 -31.26 7.23 -38.77
CA ARG A 140 -31.97 6.68 -39.93
C ARG A 140 -33.32 7.37 -40.04
N GLN A 141 -33.34 8.52 -40.71
CA GLN A 141 -34.58 9.09 -41.22
C GLN A 141 -35.23 8.08 -42.18
N GLY A 142 -36.37 7.54 -41.74
CA GLY A 142 -37.22 6.67 -42.54
C GLY A 142 -37.84 7.43 -43.72
N SER A 143 -37.65 6.87 -44.90
CA SER A 143 -38.33 7.26 -46.14
C SER A 143 -39.83 6.96 -46.06
N VAL A 144 -40.66 7.98 -46.27
CA VAL A 144 -42.11 7.85 -46.52
C VAL A 144 -42.30 7.62 -48.02
N LEU A 145 -42.94 6.51 -48.40
CA LEU A 145 -43.42 6.23 -49.76
C LEU A 145 -44.78 6.92 -49.99
N PRO A 146 -45.09 7.46 -51.19
CA PRO A 146 -46.40 8.01 -51.50
C PRO A 146 -47.37 6.93 -52.01
N ASP A 147 -48.64 7.09 -51.64
CA ASP A 147 -49.78 6.35 -52.19
C ASP A 147 -50.01 6.73 -53.67
N GLU A 148 -50.12 5.74 -54.55
CA GLU A 148 -50.74 5.90 -55.88
C GLU A 148 -52.10 5.20 -55.90
N LYS A 149 -53.10 5.96 -56.37
CA LYS A 149 -54.45 5.52 -56.75
C LYS A 149 -54.48 5.08 -58.20
#